data_AF-A0AAP5M699-F1
#
_entry.id   AF-A0AAP5M699-F1
#
_cell.length_a   1.000
_cell.length_b   1.000
_cell.length_c   1.000
_cell.angle_alpha   90.00
_cell.angle_beta   90.00
_cell.angle_gamma   90.00
#
_symmetry.space_group_name_H-M   'P 1'
#
loop_
_entity.id
_entity.type
_entity.pdbx_description
1 polymer ?
#
loop_
_entity_poly.entity_id
_entity_poly.type
_entity_poly.pdbx_seq_one_letter_code
_entity_poly.pdbx_strand_id
1 'polypeptide(L)'
;MMGVDLDITEHKRSEAELQENAAWLKLAQKATKSALWDYDITQDKAKASEEFCTLLGLDPSTKEISYEEWLSVLHPDDRIRTSE
;
A
#
# COMPACT_ATOMS: atom_id res chain seq x y z
N MET A 1 1.97 44.31 -14.97
CA MET A 1 1.85 43.01 -14.30
C MET A 1 2.17 41.96 -15.36
N MET A 2 3.30 41.27 -15.26
CA MET A 2 3.60 40.16 -16.16
C MET A 2 2.89 38.91 -15.62
N GLY A 3 2.05 38.29 -16.43
CA GLY A 3 1.48 36.96 -16.15
C GLY A 3 2.34 35.89 -16.82
N VAL A 4 2.62 34.80 -16.11
CA VAL A 4 3.20 33.60 -16.69
C VAL A 4 2.03 32.65 -16.98
N ASP A 5 1.81 32.34 -18.25
CA ASP A 5 0.89 31.27 -18.66
C ASP A 5 1.72 29.98 -18.70
N LEU A 6 1.63 29.19 -17.62
CA LEU A 6 2.28 27.89 -17.56
C LEU A 6 1.26 26.84 -17.98
N ASP A 7 1.49 26.23 -19.14
CA ASP A 7 0.67 25.10 -19.59
C ASP A 7 0.90 23.90 -18.66
N ILE A 8 -0.12 23.59 -17.87
CA ILE A 8 -0.14 22.46 -16.93
C ILE A 8 -1.07 21.33 -17.39
N THR A 9 -1.53 21.37 -18.64
CA THR A 9 -2.53 20.44 -19.17
C THR A 9 -2.07 18.99 -19.06
N GLU A 10 -0.84 18.71 -19.48
CA GLU A 10 -0.24 17.38 -19.41
C GLU A 10 -0.06 16.89 -17.96
N HIS A 11 0.35 17.78 -17.06
CA HIS A 11 0.50 17.43 -15.64
C HIS A 11 -0.85 17.07 -15.02
N LYS A 12 -1.89 17.84 -15.32
CA LYS A 12 -3.26 17.59 -14.84
C LYS A 12 -3.83 16.29 -15.41
N ARG A 13 -3.53 15.97 -16.66
CA ARG A 13 -3.93 14.72 -17.29
C ARG A 13 -3.27 13.51 -16.61
N SER A 14 -1.95 13.56 -16.41
CA SER A 14 -1.22 12.50 -15.73
C SER A 14 -1.71 12.28 -14.29
N GLU A 15 -2.00 13.37 -13.57
CA GLU A 15 -2.58 13.31 -12.22
C GLU A 15 -3.95 12.62 -12.22
N ALA A 16 -4.83 12.95 -13.18
CA ALA A 16 -6.15 12.34 -13.30
C ALA A 16 -6.07 10.84 -13.66
N GLU A 17 -5.20 10.47 -14.60
CA GLU A 17 -4.98 9.07 -14.98
C GLU A 17 -4.43 8.24 -13.81
N LEU A 18 -3.52 8.83 -13.02
CA LEU A 18 -3.00 8.18 -11.81
C LEU A 18 -4.10 7.95 -10.76
N GLN A 19 -4.95 8.96 -10.54
CA GLN A 19 -6.07 8.86 -9.59
C GLN A 19 -7.10 7.81 -10.03
N GLU A 20 -7.45 7.78 -11.31
CA GLU A 20 -8.36 6.79 -11.87
C GLU A 20 -7.81 5.37 -11.71
N ASN A 21 -6.56 5.15 -12.09
CA ASN A 21 -5.92 3.85 -11.95
C ASN A 21 -5.83 3.39 -10.49
N ALA A 22 -5.53 4.29 -9.56
CA ALA A 22 -5.51 3.98 -8.13
C ALA A 22 -6.89 3.57 -7.61
N ALA A 23 -7.96 4.24 -8.06
CA ALA A 23 -9.34 3.90 -7.70
C ALA A 23 -9.75 2.53 -8.25
N TRP A 24 -9.43 2.23 -9.51
CA TRP A 24 -9.69 0.93 -10.13
C TRP A 24 -8.93 -0.20 -9.44
N LEU A 25 -7.66 0.01 -9.12
CA LEU A 25 -6.85 -0.97 -8.40
C LEU A 25 -7.44 -1.26 -7.01
N LYS A 26 -7.86 -0.23 -6.28
CA LYS A 26 -8.52 -0.39 -4.98
C LYS A 26 -9.82 -1.19 -5.09
N LEU A 27 -10.64 -0.90 -6.11
CA LEU A 27 -11.87 -1.66 -6.36
C LEU A 27 -11.58 -3.14 -6.66
N ALA A 28 -10.58 -3.43 -7.47
CA ALA A 28 -10.18 -4.80 -7.80
C ALA A 28 -9.66 -5.57 -6.57
N GLN A 29 -8.82 -4.95 -5.73
CA GLN A 29 -8.35 -5.56 -4.48
C GLN A 29 -9.52 -5.90 -3.55
N LYS A 30 -10.44 -4.95 -3.36
CA LYS A 30 -11.64 -5.16 -2.55
C LYS A 30 -12.56 -6.26 -3.08
N ALA A 31 -12.79 -6.30 -4.39
CA ALA A 31 -13.67 -7.29 -5.03
C ALA A 31 -13.09 -8.71 -4.93
N THR A 32 -11.77 -8.85 -5.03
CA THR A 32 -11.08 -10.14 -4.99
C THR A 32 -10.66 -10.56 -3.59
N LYS A 33 -10.75 -9.66 -2.59
CA LYS A 33 -10.16 -9.82 -1.25
C LYS A 33 -8.66 -10.10 -1.31
N SER A 34 -7.97 -9.51 -2.29
CA SER A 34 -6.53 -9.65 -2.45
C SER A 34 -5.82 -8.70 -1.50
N ALA A 35 -4.98 -9.26 -0.64
CA ALA A 35 -4.08 -8.52 0.23
C ALA A 35 -2.78 -8.23 -0.53
N LEU A 36 -2.31 -6.98 -0.49
CA LEU A 36 -1.04 -6.57 -1.09
C LEU A 36 -0.13 -6.03 0.00
N TRP A 37 1.14 -6.42 -0.06
CA TRP A 37 2.20 -5.83 0.72
C TRP A 37 3.47 -5.71 -0.12
N ASP A 38 4.27 -4.69 0.17
CA ASP A 38 5.55 -4.42 -0.51
C ASP A 38 6.60 -4.08 0.55
N TYR A 39 7.62 -4.93 0.68
CA TYR A 39 8.62 -4.83 1.73
C TYR A 39 9.87 -4.10 1.27
N ASP A 40 10.14 -2.97 1.90
CA ASP A 40 11.36 -2.20 1.74
C ASP A 40 12.42 -2.70 2.73
N ILE A 41 13.38 -3.48 2.20
CA ILE A 41 14.50 -4.05 2.95
C ILE A 41 15.40 -2.96 3.55
N THR A 42 15.46 -1.78 2.94
CA THR A 42 16.32 -0.69 3.43
C THR A 42 15.74 0.03 4.63
N GLN A 43 14.41 0.08 4.72
CA GLN A 43 13.66 0.73 5.79
C GLN A 43 13.10 -0.25 6.83
N ASP A 44 13.24 -1.55 6.59
CA ASP A 44 12.70 -2.64 7.40
C ASP A 44 11.18 -2.53 7.64
N LYS A 45 10.46 -2.17 6.57
CA LYS A 45 9.02 -1.89 6.61
C LYS A 45 8.31 -2.42 5.37
N ALA A 46 7.14 -3.00 5.57
CA ALA A 46 6.22 -3.35 4.51
C ALA A 46 5.12 -2.29 4.37
N LYS A 47 4.93 -1.75 3.17
CA LYS A 47 3.68 -1.06 2.82
C LYS A 47 2.58 -2.09 2.75
N ALA A 48 1.44 -1.82 3.37
CA ALA A 48 0.30 -2.72 3.40
C ALA A 48 -0.94 -2.07 2.77
N SER A 49 -1.71 -2.85 2.01
CA SER A 49 -3.03 -2.41 1.56
C SER A 49 -4.06 -2.45 2.69
N GLU A 50 -5.14 -1.68 2.55
CA GLU A 50 -6.26 -1.68 3.50
C GLU A 50 -6.85 -3.09 3.65
N GLU A 51 -6.96 -3.83 2.54
CA GLU A 51 -7.40 -5.22 2.50
C GLU A 51 -6.44 -6.16 3.25
N PHE A 52 -5.13 -5.95 3.17
CA PHE A 52 -4.14 -6.73 3.93
C PHE A 52 -4.34 -6.56 5.44
N CYS A 53 -4.44 -5.30 5.90
CA CYS A 53 -4.67 -5.00 7.31
C CYS A 53 -5.99 -5.58 7.80
N THR A 54 -7.06 -5.45 6.99
CA THR A 54 -8.37 -6.01 7.30
C THR A 54 -8.34 -7.53 7.42
N LEU A 55 -7.59 -8.22 6.53
CA LEU A 55 -7.49 -9.68 6.53
C LEU A 55 -6.79 -10.21 7.79
N LEU A 56 -5.78 -9.48 8.28
CA LEU A 56 -4.99 -9.85 9.46
C LEU A 56 -5.57 -9.32 10.78
N GLY A 57 -6.70 -8.60 10.74
CA GLY A 57 -7.34 -8.02 11.93
C GLY A 57 -6.60 -6.81 12.50
N LEU A 58 -5.77 -6.14 11.70
CA LEU A 58 -5.09 -4.90 12.04
C LEU A 58 -5.98 -3.69 11.73
N ASP A 59 -5.58 -2.51 12.20
CA ASP A 59 -6.24 -1.25 11.83
C ASP A 59 -6.13 -1.03 10.30
N PRO A 60 -7.25 -0.94 9.55
CA PRO A 60 -7.23 -0.74 8.09
C PRO A 60 -6.54 0.56 7.65
N SER A 61 -6.38 1.53 8.54
CA SER A 61 -5.64 2.78 8.27
C SER A 61 -4.12 2.62 8.34
N THR A 62 -3.64 1.48 8.85
CA THR A 62 -2.21 1.13 8.89
C THR A 62 -1.67 1.04 7.47
N LYS A 63 -0.66 1.87 7.17
CA LYS A 63 -0.04 1.92 5.84
C LYS A 63 1.31 1.22 5.76
N GLU A 64 1.96 1.09 6.90
CA GLU A 64 3.28 0.48 7.04
C GLU A 64 3.26 -0.48 8.22
N ILE A 65 3.93 -1.61 8.06
CA ILE A 65 4.05 -2.67 9.06
C ILE A 65 5.53 -2.98 9.18
N SER A 66 6.07 -2.86 10.38
CA SER A 66 7.43 -3.29 10.69
C SER A 66 7.57 -4.82 10.64
N TYR A 67 8.80 -5.30 10.49
CA TYR A 67 9.04 -6.74 10.56
C TYR A 67 8.56 -7.36 11.89
N GLU A 68 8.68 -6.64 13.01
CA GLU A 68 8.18 -7.11 14.32
C GLU A 68 6.65 -7.23 14.36
N GLU A 69 5.92 -6.25 13.83
CA GLU A 69 4.47 -6.30 13.73
C GLU A 69 4.00 -7.43 12.80
N TRP A 70 4.73 -7.68 11.71
CA TRP A 70 4.50 -8.84 10.84
C TRP A 70 4.68 -10.17 11.58
N LEU A 71 5.75 -10.33 12.37
CA LEU A 71 5.94 -11.52 13.19
C LEU A 71 4.83 -11.70 14.25
N SER A 72 4.25 -10.60 14.74
CA SER A 72 3.19 -10.64 15.75
C SER A 72 1.89 -11.27 15.23
N VAL A 73 1.58 -11.06 13.95
CA VAL A 73 0.38 -11.59 13.28
C VAL A 73 0.57 -12.99 12.70
N LEU A 74 1.82 -13.45 12.56
CA LEU A 74 2.10 -14.83 12.18
C LEU A 74 1.79 -15.80 13.33
N HIS A 75 1.28 -16.97 12.95
CA HIS A 75 1.10 -18.08 13.87
C HIS A 75 2.45 -18.44 14.52
N PRO A 76 2.51 -18.71 15.84
CA PRO A 76 3.78 -18.97 16.55
C PRO A 76 4.66 -20.05 15.89
N ASP A 77 4.04 -21.10 15.34
CA ASP A 77 4.74 -22.20 14.68
C ASP A 77 5.39 -21.78 13.35
N ASP A 78 4.88 -20.73 12.69
CA ASP A 78 5.40 -20.24 11.40
C ASP A 78 6.53 -19.22 11.58
N ARG A 79 6.70 -18.64 12.78
CA ARG A 79 7.75 -17.65 13.08
C ARG A 79 9.16 -18.22 12.93
N ILE A 80 9.33 -19.52 13.15
CA ILE A 80 10.64 -20.20 13.12
C ILE A 80 11.16 -20.31 11.67
N ARG A 81 10.27 -20.38 10.66
CA ARG A 81 10.64 -20.56 9.25
C ARG A 81 10.99 -19.26 8.53
N THR A 82 10.68 -18.11 9.12
CA THR A 82 10.93 -16.77 8.54
C THR A 82 12.25 -16.13 8.99
N SER A 83 13.07 -16.87 9.75
CA SER A 83 14.34 -16.41 10.32
C SER A 83 15.60 -17.09 9.76
N GLU A 84 15.45 -17.92 8.73
CA GLU A 84 16.55 -18.44 7.88
C GLU A 84 16.76 -17.56 6.65
#